data_AF-A0A849NH24-F1
#
_entry.id   AF-A0A849NH24-F1
#
_cell.length_a   1.000
_cell.length_b   1.000
_cell.length_c   1.000
_cell.angle_alpha   90.00
_cell.angle_beta   90.00
_cell.angle_gamma   90.00
#
_symmetry.space_group_name_H-M   'P 1'
#
loop_
_entity.id
_entity.type
_entity.pdbx_description
1 polymer ?
#
loop_
_entity_poly.entity_id
_entity_poly.type
_entity_poly.pdbx_seq_one_letter_code
_entity_poly.pdbx_strand_id
1 'polypeptide(L)'
;MILLRYFSLLFFFQFALFAQTRLEREINRIKDIPGITLEYLEGDRLSVNYDGMKTRIFYIGDKKPPKTTHKDVPSFVFDISELDTADFNHRYSFWQEVPIASSFFSPTVGDIDNDGRTEIYGYKKDFFTEQSEVYCYEQDNSGIFQSVYKYPENTINGFGIHDVDRKGGGNFIY
;
A
#
# COMPACT_ATOMS: atom_id res chain seq x y z
N MET A 1 35.77 47.27 23.85
CA MET A 1 34.30 47.04 23.73
C MET A 1 33.77 47.02 22.29
N ILE A 2 34.64 46.90 21.27
CA ILE A 2 34.24 46.84 19.85
C ILE A 2 34.26 45.39 19.33
N LEU A 3 35.18 44.54 19.83
CA LEU A 3 35.29 43.12 19.46
C LEU A 3 34.03 42.28 19.77
N LEU A 4 33.31 42.59 20.86
CA LEU A 4 32.12 41.86 21.28
C LEU A 4 30.90 42.11 20.36
N ARG A 5 30.87 43.26 19.65
CA ARG A 5 29.80 43.57 18.69
C ARG A 5 29.93 42.77 17.39
N TYR A 6 31.14 42.51 16.92
CA TYR A 6 31.36 41.72 15.69
C TYR A 6 31.13 40.22 15.90
N PHE A 7 31.37 39.71 17.12
CA PHE A 7 31.13 38.30 17.45
C PHE A 7 29.64 37.94 17.43
N SER A 8 28.77 38.88 17.82
CA SER A 8 27.31 38.73 17.75
C SER A 8 26.77 38.72 16.31
N LEU A 9 27.31 39.58 15.43
CA LEU A 9 26.93 39.64 14.01
C LEU A 9 27.28 38.36 13.23
N LEU A 10 28.41 37.71 13.56
CA LEU A 10 28.80 36.44 12.95
C LEU A 10 27.88 35.27 13.35
N PHE A 11 27.32 35.30 14.57
CA PHE A 11 26.39 34.27 15.04
C PHE A 11 25.02 34.40 14.36
N PHE A 12 24.52 35.61 14.13
CA PHE A 12 23.25 35.81 13.41
C PHE A 12 23.31 35.42 11.93
N PHE A 13 24.49 35.48 11.30
CA PHE A 13 24.65 35.09 9.89
C PHE A 13 24.57 33.57 9.67
N GLN A 14 24.95 32.77 10.67
CA GLN A 14 24.95 31.29 10.57
C GLN A 14 23.54 30.69 10.69
N PHE A 15 22.65 31.30 11.46
CA PHE A 15 21.26 30.82 11.59
C PHE A 15 20.37 31.15 10.40
N ALA A 16 20.68 32.20 9.64
CA ALA A 16 19.91 32.58 8.46
C ALA A 16 20.04 31.56 7.30
N LEU A 17 21.11 30.74 7.29
CA LEU A 17 21.36 29.75 6.23
C LEU A 17 20.51 28.47 6.37
N PHE A 18 19.77 28.29 7.47
CA PHE A 18 19.04 27.04 7.77
C PHE A 18 17.51 27.15 7.75
N ALA A 19 16.95 28.31 7.43
CA ALA A 19 15.50 28.48 7.30
C ALA A 19 15.00 28.07 5.90
N GLN A 20 15.37 26.88 5.43
CA GLN A 20 14.79 26.38 4.18
C GLN A 20 13.34 25.98 4.44
N THR A 21 12.41 26.65 3.75
CA THR A 21 10.98 26.40 3.95
C THR A 21 10.62 24.99 3.48
N ARG A 22 9.55 24.41 4.05
CA ARG A 22 9.02 23.09 3.61
C ARG A 22 8.77 23.05 2.10
N LEU A 23 8.37 24.19 1.53
CA LEU A 23 8.10 24.34 0.10
C LEU A 23 9.38 24.36 -0.73
N GLU A 24 10.42 25.09 -0.32
CA GLU A 24 11.72 25.09 -1.01
C GLU A 24 12.37 23.69 -1.02
N ARG A 25 12.19 22.92 0.05
CA ARG A 25 12.64 21.52 0.10
C ARG A 25 11.91 20.66 -0.92
N GLU A 26 10.60 20.87 -1.05
CA GLU A 26 9.76 20.14 -2.00
C GLU A 26 10.09 20.52 -3.45
N ILE A 27 10.30 21.81 -3.74
CA ILE A 27 10.74 22.29 -5.06
C ILE A 27 12.08 21.66 -5.44
N ASN A 28 13.06 21.67 -4.51
CA ASN A 28 14.35 21.06 -4.77
C ASN A 28 14.28 19.55 -5.00
N ARG A 29 13.28 18.86 -4.44
CA ARG A 29 13.07 17.42 -4.66
C ARG A 29 12.59 17.12 -6.08
N ILE A 30 11.80 18.01 -6.68
CA ILE A 30 11.09 17.74 -7.94
C ILE A 30 11.68 18.43 -9.17
N LYS A 31 12.49 19.48 -8.99
CA LYS A 31 12.98 20.33 -10.10
C LYS A 31 13.82 19.59 -11.15
N ASP A 32 14.49 18.49 -10.76
CA ASP A 32 15.43 17.76 -11.62
C ASP A 32 14.80 16.47 -12.20
N ILE A 33 13.51 16.21 -11.92
CA ILE A 33 12.82 15.03 -12.43
C ILE A 33 12.47 15.26 -13.92
N PRO A 34 12.92 14.38 -14.84
CA PRO A 34 12.53 14.45 -16.24
C PRO A 34 11.01 14.46 -16.40
N GLY A 35 10.49 15.36 -17.23
CA GLY A 35 9.04 15.55 -17.41
C GLY A 35 8.39 16.46 -16.37
N ILE A 36 9.13 17.05 -15.44
CA ILE A 36 8.62 18.14 -14.59
C ILE A 36 9.19 19.47 -15.05
N THR A 37 8.31 20.45 -15.26
CA THR A 37 8.68 21.83 -15.54
C THR A 37 8.11 22.77 -14.49
N LEU A 38 8.94 23.72 -14.04
CA LEU A 38 8.61 24.68 -13.01
C LEU A 38 8.54 26.07 -13.62
N GLU A 39 7.42 26.77 -13.42
CA GLU A 39 7.23 28.14 -13.90
C GLU A 39 6.79 29.05 -12.75
N TYR A 40 7.58 30.07 -12.46
CA TYR A 40 7.26 31.07 -11.44
C TYR A 40 6.29 32.10 -12.02
N LEU A 41 5.09 32.15 -11.47
CA LEU A 41 4.01 33.05 -11.87
C LEU A 41 3.97 34.29 -10.97
N GLU A 42 3.36 35.36 -11.46
CA GLU A 42 3.14 36.57 -10.67
C GLU A 42 2.38 36.30 -9.37
N GLY A 43 2.74 37.02 -8.31
CA GLY A 43 2.03 37.00 -7.02
C GLY A 43 2.37 35.81 -6.13
N ASP A 44 3.66 35.44 -6.06
CA ASP A 44 4.20 34.34 -5.26
C ASP A 44 3.54 33.00 -5.60
N ARG A 45 3.40 32.69 -6.89
CA ARG A 45 2.81 31.43 -7.34
C ARG A 45 3.82 30.60 -8.12
N LEU A 46 3.82 29.29 -7.91
CA LEU A 46 4.61 28.33 -8.68
C LEU A 46 3.68 27.39 -9.43
N SER A 47 3.82 27.35 -10.75
CA SER A 47 3.22 26.34 -11.60
C SER A 47 4.19 25.15 -11.72
N VAL A 48 3.68 23.96 -11.45
CA VAL A 48 4.38 22.68 -11.63
C VAL A 48 3.63 21.89 -12.69
N ASN A 49 4.23 21.77 -13.86
CA ASN A 49 3.68 21.03 -14.99
C ASN A 49 4.39 19.68 -15.08
N TYR A 50 3.59 18.62 -15.01
CA TYR A 50 4.00 17.24 -15.16
C TYR A 50 3.63 16.81 -16.57
N ASP A 51 4.60 16.38 -17.38
CA ASP A 51 4.44 16.06 -18.79
C ASP A 51 3.24 15.13 -19.04
N GLY A 52 2.33 15.56 -19.92
CA GLY A 52 1.06 14.86 -20.21
C GLY A 52 0.00 14.86 -19.10
N MET A 53 0.25 15.51 -17.95
CA MET A 53 -0.65 15.58 -16.80
C MET A 53 -1.09 17.01 -16.46
N LYS A 54 -1.98 17.16 -15.47
CA LYS A 54 -2.50 18.45 -15.03
C LYS A 54 -1.43 19.28 -14.32
N THR A 55 -1.31 20.54 -14.73
CA THR A 55 -0.55 21.59 -14.03
C THR A 55 -1.11 21.87 -12.64
N ARG A 56 -0.24 21.91 -11.61
CA ARG A 56 -0.60 22.33 -10.24
C ARG A 56 -0.02 23.70 -9.93
N ILE A 57 -0.78 24.55 -9.24
CA ILE A 57 -0.33 25.88 -8.81
C ILE A 57 -0.20 25.91 -7.28
N PHE A 58 0.98 26.31 -6.80
CA PHE A 58 1.29 26.48 -5.39
C PHE A 58 1.41 27.96 -5.04
N TYR A 59 0.94 28.36 -3.86
CA TYR A 59 1.20 29.68 -3.29
C TYR A 59 2.44 29.60 -2.40
N ILE A 60 3.48 30.37 -2.75
CA ILE A 60 4.80 30.37 -2.11
C ILE A 60 4.90 31.45 -1.02
N GLY A 61 4.09 32.51 -1.11
CA GLY A 61 4.10 33.62 -0.15
C GLY A 61 3.20 33.41 1.06
N ASP A 62 3.30 34.32 2.05
CA ASP A 62 2.47 34.36 3.26
C ASP A 62 0.99 34.73 3.00
N LYS A 63 0.63 34.96 1.74
CA LYS A 63 -0.75 35.23 1.36
C LYS A 63 -1.57 33.98 1.60
N LYS A 64 -2.46 34.06 2.58
CA LYS A 64 -3.51 33.06 2.81
C LYS A 64 -4.17 32.77 1.47
N PRO A 65 -4.34 31.50 1.09
CA PRO A 65 -5.07 31.16 -0.12
C PRO A 65 -6.43 31.88 -0.08
N PRO A 66 -6.92 32.41 -1.22
CA PRO A 66 -8.24 33.00 -1.25
C PRO A 66 -9.23 32.02 -0.63
N LYS A 67 -10.18 32.52 0.18
CA LYS A 67 -11.24 31.68 0.75
C LYS A 67 -12.07 31.15 -0.41
N THR A 68 -11.68 30.01 -0.97
CA THR A 68 -12.46 29.29 -1.98
C THR A 68 -13.69 28.74 -1.28
N THR A 69 -14.87 29.22 -1.66
CA THR A 69 -16.07 28.45 -1.38
C THR A 69 -16.02 27.18 -2.22
N HIS A 70 -16.54 26.05 -1.73
CA HIS A 70 -16.45 24.74 -2.43
C HIS A 70 -16.93 24.76 -3.89
N LYS A 71 -17.68 25.78 -4.32
CA LYS A 71 -18.12 25.99 -5.69
C LYS A 71 -17.00 26.39 -6.68
N ASP A 72 -15.91 26.97 -6.19
CA ASP A 72 -14.85 27.54 -7.06
C ASP A 72 -13.62 26.63 -7.18
N VAL A 73 -13.63 25.46 -6.54
CA VAL A 73 -12.57 24.47 -6.69
C VAL A 73 -12.89 23.62 -7.92
N PRO A 74 -12.03 23.60 -8.95
CA PRO A 74 -12.18 22.67 -10.06
C PRO A 74 -12.23 21.25 -9.50
N SER A 75 -13.40 20.63 -9.54
CA SER A 75 -13.58 19.24 -9.15
C SER A 75 -13.24 18.38 -10.35
N PHE A 76 -12.29 17.47 -10.18
CA PHE A 76 -12.05 16.41 -11.13
C PHE A 76 -12.83 15.20 -10.67
N VAL A 77 -13.92 14.91 -11.36
CA VAL A 77 -14.60 13.62 -11.25
C VAL A 77 -13.83 12.66 -12.13
N PHE A 78 -13.20 11.65 -11.53
CA PHE A 78 -12.69 10.50 -12.27
C PHE A 78 -13.63 9.33 -12.02
N ASP A 79 -13.95 8.62 -13.09
CA ASP A 79 -14.67 7.36 -12.99
C ASP A 79 -13.67 6.25 -12.67
N ILE A 80 -13.86 5.59 -11.53
CA ILE A 80 -13.00 4.47 -11.11
C ILE A 80 -13.14 3.28 -12.06
N SER A 81 -14.30 3.15 -12.73
CA SER A 81 -14.54 2.06 -13.68
C SER A 81 -13.84 2.23 -15.03
N GLU A 82 -13.49 3.47 -15.39
CA GLU A 82 -12.75 3.79 -16.63
C GLU A 82 -11.24 3.86 -16.41
N LEU A 83 -10.77 3.76 -15.16
CA LEU A 83 -9.35 3.77 -14.85
C LEU A 83 -8.73 2.44 -15.28
N ASP A 84 -7.80 2.48 -16.22
CA ASP A 84 -6.93 1.33 -16.49
C ASP A 84 -6.04 1.09 -15.28
N THR A 85 -6.40 0.09 -14.50
CA THR A 85 -5.70 -0.29 -13.26
C THR A 85 -4.56 -1.26 -13.51
N ALA A 86 -4.37 -1.76 -14.74
CA ALA A 86 -3.33 -2.73 -15.06
C ALA A 86 -1.93 -2.18 -14.77
N ASP A 87 -1.67 -0.92 -15.14
CA ASP A 87 -0.39 -0.23 -14.88
C ASP A 87 -0.10 -0.04 -13.38
N PHE A 88 -1.11 -0.13 -12.52
CA PHE A 88 -1.00 0.08 -11.08
C PHE A 88 -1.15 -1.19 -10.26
N ASN A 89 -1.30 -2.36 -10.89
CA ASN A 89 -1.46 -3.64 -10.18
C ASN A 89 -0.36 -3.89 -9.12
N HIS A 90 0.87 -3.42 -9.39
CA HIS A 90 2.02 -3.50 -8.50
C HIS A 90 1.89 -2.63 -7.23
N ARG A 91 0.90 -1.73 -7.16
CA ARG A 91 0.65 -0.83 -6.02
C ARG A 91 -0.54 -1.23 -5.17
N TYR A 92 -1.33 -2.19 -5.62
CA TYR A 92 -2.54 -2.62 -4.94
C TYR A 92 -2.40 -4.06 -4.47
N SER A 93 -2.83 -4.31 -3.24
CA SER A 93 -2.95 -5.67 -2.71
C SER A 93 -4.43 -6.01 -2.63
N PHE A 94 -4.82 -7.12 -3.25
CA PHE A 94 -6.14 -7.69 -3.07
C PHE A 94 -6.16 -8.50 -1.78
N TRP A 95 -7.09 -8.17 -0.89
CA TRP A 95 -7.30 -8.91 0.35
C TRP A 95 -8.53 -9.78 0.21
N GLN A 96 -8.36 -11.08 0.36
CA GLN A 96 -9.44 -12.05 0.39
C GLN A 96 -9.63 -12.57 1.81
N GLU A 97 -10.87 -12.61 2.28
CA GLU A 97 -11.21 -13.45 3.43
C GLU A 97 -11.34 -14.91 2.98
N VAL A 98 -10.47 -15.77 3.49
CA VAL A 98 -10.60 -17.22 3.35
C VAL A 98 -11.33 -17.74 4.60
N PRO A 99 -12.45 -18.47 4.47
CA PRO A 99 -13.31 -18.83 5.60
C PRO A 99 -12.74 -20.02 6.39
N ILE A 100 -11.51 -19.85 6.89
CA ILE A 100 -10.80 -20.79 7.74
C ILE A 100 -10.59 -20.15 9.12
N ALA A 101 -10.91 -20.89 10.18
CA ALA A 101 -10.76 -20.45 11.57
C ALA A 101 -9.33 -20.70 12.06
N SER A 102 -8.87 -19.83 12.98
CA SER A 102 -7.57 -19.93 13.65
C SER A 102 -7.68 -20.17 15.17
N SER A 103 -8.80 -20.72 15.64
CA SER A 103 -9.14 -20.76 17.07
C SER A 103 -8.24 -21.70 17.88
N PHE A 104 -8.50 -23.01 17.83
CA PHE A 104 -7.77 -24.02 18.60
C PHE A 104 -6.50 -24.50 17.89
N PHE A 105 -6.48 -24.41 16.58
CA PHE A 105 -5.37 -24.84 15.74
C PHE A 105 -5.10 -23.79 14.67
N SER A 106 -3.83 -23.55 14.39
CA SER A 106 -3.43 -22.68 13.30
C SER A 106 -3.73 -23.37 11.96
N PRO A 107 -4.25 -22.63 10.97
CA PRO A 107 -4.36 -23.17 9.62
C PRO A 107 -2.99 -23.55 9.09
N THR A 108 -2.96 -24.57 8.23
CA THR A 108 -1.75 -24.99 7.54
C THR A 108 -1.73 -24.41 6.14
N VAL A 109 -0.57 -23.93 5.70
CA VAL A 109 -0.40 -23.25 4.41
C VAL A 109 0.79 -23.85 3.68
N GLY A 110 0.63 -24.16 2.39
CA GLY A 110 1.71 -24.67 1.53
C GLY A 110 1.18 -25.19 0.20
N ASP A 111 2.10 -25.51 -0.71
CA ASP A 111 1.82 -26.28 -1.94
C ASP A 111 1.83 -27.77 -1.59
N ILE A 112 0.65 -28.29 -1.29
CA ILE A 112 0.41 -29.61 -0.71
C ILE A 112 0.34 -30.66 -1.79
N ASP A 113 -0.24 -30.37 -2.95
CA ASP A 113 -0.30 -31.33 -4.04
C ASP A 113 0.80 -31.14 -5.11
N ASN A 114 1.71 -30.17 -4.86
CA ASN A 114 2.89 -29.88 -5.68
C ASN A 114 2.54 -29.52 -7.12
N ASP A 115 1.44 -28.79 -7.27
CA ASP A 115 0.98 -28.29 -8.55
C ASP A 115 1.46 -26.85 -8.83
N GLY A 116 2.22 -26.27 -7.91
CA GLY A 116 2.77 -24.93 -7.98
C GLY A 116 1.83 -23.85 -7.44
N ARG A 117 0.69 -24.22 -6.86
CA ARG A 117 -0.28 -23.32 -6.23
C ARG A 117 -0.21 -23.49 -4.71
N THR A 118 -0.79 -22.54 -4.01
CA THR A 118 -0.77 -22.55 -2.54
C THR A 118 -2.13 -22.92 -2.02
N GLU A 119 -2.15 -23.86 -1.09
CA GLU A 119 -3.34 -24.29 -0.37
C GLU A 119 -3.32 -23.79 1.06
N ILE A 120 -4.53 -23.56 1.59
CA ILE A 120 -4.82 -23.30 2.98
C ILE A 120 -5.77 -24.38 3.48
N TYR A 121 -5.34 -25.05 4.53
CA TYR A 121 -6.07 -26.12 5.19
C TYR A 121 -6.45 -25.71 6.62
N GLY A 122 -7.67 -26.05 7.03
CA GLY A 122 -8.09 -25.90 8.43
C GLY A 122 -9.59 -26.04 8.63
N TYR A 123 -10.03 -25.74 9.85
CA TYR A 123 -11.44 -25.67 10.19
C TYR A 123 -12.12 -24.56 9.40
N LYS A 124 -13.27 -24.86 8.82
CA LYS A 124 -14.15 -23.83 8.30
C LYS A 124 -14.56 -22.89 9.43
N LYS A 125 -14.60 -21.61 9.11
CA LYS A 125 -15.09 -20.59 10.03
C LYS A 125 -16.59 -20.80 10.25
N ASP A 126 -16.95 -21.30 11.44
CA ASP A 126 -18.31 -21.38 11.94
C ASP A 126 -18.37 -20.75 13.34
N PHE A 127 -19.42 -19.98 13.61
CA PHE A 127 -19.62 -19.26 14.87
C PHE A 127 -20.54 -19.99 15.84
N PHE A 128 -21.14 -21.12 15.43
CA PHE A 128 -22.20 -21.79 16.18
C PHE A 128 -21.85 -23.19 16.65
N THR A 129 -20.71 -23.75 16.25
CA THR A 129 -20.31 -25.13 16.56
C THR A 129 -18.91 -25.17 17.17
N GLU A 130 -18.70 -26.05 18.17
CA GLU A 130 -17.39 -26.27 18.80
C GLU A 130 -16.41 -27.03 17.89
N GLN A 131 -16.94 -27.80 16.93
CA GLN A 131 -16.19 -28.51 15.91
C GLN A 131 -16.79 -28.15 14.55
N SER A 132 -15.97 -27.58 13.68
CA SER A 132 -16.38 -27.26 12.31
C SER A 132 -15.78 -28.25 11.31
N GLU A 133 -16.38 -28.32 10.14
CA GLU A 133 -15.90 -29.11 9.02
C GLU A 133 -14.50 -28.66 8.60
N VAL A 134 -13.66 -29.59 8.18
CA VAL A 134 -12.31 -29.26 7.70
C VAL A 134 -12.32 -29.11 6.17
N TYR A 135 -11.71 -28.03 5.69
CA TYR A 135 -11.68 -27.65 4.28
C TYR A 135 -10.25 -27.38 3.79
N CYS A 136 -10.07 -27.55 2.48
CA CYS A 136 -8.90 -27.09 1.74
C CYS A 136 -9.33 -26.02 0.74
N TYR A 137 -8.64 -24.88 0.76
CA TYR A 137 -8.76 -23.81 -0.22
C TYR A 137 -7.47 -23.71 -1.01
N GLU A 138 -7.54 -23.50 -2.32
CA GLU A 138 -6.38 -23.40 -3.22
C GLU A 138 -6.45 -22.11 -4.02
N GLN A 139 -5.31 -21.49 -4.30
CA GLN A 139 -5.26 -20.34 -5.19
C GLN A 139 -5.49 -20.75 -6.65
N ASP A 140 -6.36 -20.03 -7.36
CA ASP A 140 -6.39 -20.10 -8.82
C ASP A 140 -5.24 -19.30 -9.47
N ASN A 141 -5.18 -19.30 -10.79
CA ASN A 141 -4.16 -18.57 -11.56
C ASN A 141 -4.18 -17.04 -11.33
N SER A 142 -5.24 -16.50 -10.73
CA SER A 142 -5.37 -15.08 -10.37
C SER A 142 -5.04 -14.83 -8.90
N GLY A 143 -4.60 -15.85 -8.15
CA GLY A 143 -4.29 -15.77 -6.73
C GLY A 143 -5.51 -15.81 -5.81
N ILE A 144 -6.70 -16.14 -6.34
CA ILE A 144 -7.94 -16.19 -5.57
C ILE A 144 -8.14 -17.58 -4.98
N PHE A 145 -8.32 -17.66 -3.67
CA PHE A 145 -8.58 -18.91 -2.97
C PHE A 145 -10.00 -19.43 -3.22
N GLN A 146 -10.12 -20.70 -3.61
CA GLN A 146 -11.39 -21.38 -3.83
C GLN A 146 -11.41 -22.71 -3.05
N SER A 147 -12.58 -23.12 -2.54
CA SER A 147 -12.71 -24.41 -1.86
C SER A 147 -12.51 -25.54 -2.88
N VAL A 148 -11.44 -26.32 -2.73
CA VAL A 148 -11.13 -27.46 -3.61
C VAL A 148 -11.46 -28.80 -2.98
N TYR A 149 -11.51 -28.88 -1.64
CA TYR A 149 -11.79 -30.13 -0.95
C TYR A 149 -12.47 -29.94 0.41
N LYS A 150 -13.39 -30.86 0.74
CA LYS A 150 -14.01 -31.00 2.06
C LYS A 150 -13.64 -32.36 2.63
N TYR A 151 -13.12 -32.38 3.85
CA TYR A 151 -12.76 -33.61 4.54
C TYR A 151 -13.98 -34.27 5.21
N PRO A 152 -13.92 -35.58 5.51
CA PRO A 152 -14.96 -36.27 6.27
C PRO A 152 -15.27 -35.59 7.61
N GLU A 153 -16.51 -35.68 8.07
CA GLU A 153 -17.02 -34.98 9.27
C GLU A 153 -16.29 -35.33 10.58
N ASN A 154 -15.61 -36.48 10.63
CA ASN A 154 -14.81 -36.93 11.77
C ASN A 154 -13.34 -36.48 11.71
N THR A 155 -12.98 -35.62 10.76
CA THR A 155 -11.62 -35.07 10.66
C THR A 155 -11.47 -33.98 11.71
N ILE A 156 -10.62 -34.23 12.70
CA ILE A 156 -10.41 -33.30 13.81
C ILE A 156 -9.45 -32.22 13.35
N ASN A 157 -8.20 -32.53 13.01
CA ASN A 157 -7.28 -31.51 12.48
C ASN A 157 -6.14 -32.15 11.68
N GLY A 158 -5.41 -31.35 10.91
CA GLY A 158 -4.13 -31.72 10.32
C GLY A 158 -3.01 -31.06 11.13
N PHE A 159 -2.09 -31.87 11.67
CA PHE A 159 -1.01 -31.38 12.54
C PHE A 159 0.23 -30.93 11.76
N GLY A 160 0.36 -31.38 10.51
CA GLY A 160 1.46 -31.00 9.64
C GLY A 160 1.28 -31.51 8.22
N ILE A 161 1.87 -30.80 7.27
CA ILE A 161 2.02 -31.20 5.88
C ILE A 161 3.42 -31.76 5.73
N HIS A 162 3.53 -33.04 5.38
CA HIS A 162 4.81 -33.69 5.13
C HIS A 162 4.72 -34.60 3.92
N ASP A 163 5.71 -34.56 3.03
CA ASP A 163 5.86 -35.57 1.98
C ASP A 163 6.34 -36.90 2.59
N VAL A 164 5.42 -37.60 3.26
CA VAL A 164 5.70 -38.86 3.97
C VAL A 164 6.03 -40.00 2.99
N ASP A 165 5.47 -39.97 1.78
CA ASP A 165 5.66 -41.03 0.78
C ASP A 165 6.73 -40.71 -0.28
N ARG A 166 7.36 -39.53 -0.23
CA ARG A 166 8.45 -39.05 -1.11
C ARG A 166 8.06 -39.02 -2.58
N LYS A 167 6.79 -38.77 -2.88
CA LYS A 167 6.31 -38.69 -4.27
C LYS A 167 6.13 -37.26 -4.75
N GLY A 168 6.57 -36.28 -3.96
CA GLY A 168 6.43 -34.87 -4.29
C GLY A 168 5.01 -34.41 -4.10
N GLY A 169 4.40 -34.74 -2.96
CA GLY A 169 3.10 -34.25 -2.50
C GLY A 169 3.05 -34.32 -0.98
N GLY A 170 2.61 -33.24 -0.34
CA GLY A 170 2.32 -33.18 1.09
C GLY A 170 1.20 -34.14 1.48
N ASN A 171 1.52 -35.08 2.37
CA ASN A 171 0.56 -35.89 3.08
C ASN A 171 0.21 -35.21 4.41
N PHE A 172 -1.06 -35.26 4.79
CA PHE A 172 -1.49 -34.83 6.13
C PHE A 172 -1.16 -35.90 7.15
N ILE A 173 -0.52 -35.48 8.25
CA ILE A 173 -0.46 -36.28 9.46
C ILE A 173 -1.62 -35.83 10.35
N TYR A 174 -2.63 -36.70 10.49
CA TYR A 174 -3.78 -36.53 11.38
C TYR A 174 -3.46 -37.00 12.81
#